data_AF-A0A7S0CEE7-F1
#
_entry.id   AF-A0A7S0CEE7-F1
#
_cell.length_a   1.000
_cell.length_b   1.000
_cell.length_c   1.000
_cell.angle_alpha   90.00
_cell.angle_beta   90.00
_cell.angle_gamma   90.00
#
_symmetry.space_group_name_H-M   'P 1'
#
loop_
_entity.id
_entity.type
_entity.pdbx_description
1 polymer ?
#
loop_
_entity_poly.entity_id
_entity_poly.type
_entity_poly.pdbx_seq_one_letter_code
_entity_poly.pdbx_strand_id
1 'polypeptide(L)'
;IKGPSIIGLSFDGNIKPKLEVLKECLSLTEVEMRGIVLNAPWVISTSRVGLRPKIKWLQGTFGLDRKNLLDVLRNKGILLYSNLDKTLLPNFSFWMECLSDLSDAEAKEIILNHPHDLKQSNEKLQKRAALFEAHGVPQSLLLGKATYSNDRLKKWIGRQSTENNVAQ
;
A
#
# COMPACT_ATOMS: atom_id res chain seq x y z
N ILE A 1 4.55 16.46 19.01
CA ILE A 1 3.45 15.46 18.96
C ILE A 1 3.44 14.81 17.58
N LYS A 2 3.54 13.48 17.49
CA LYS A 2 3.35 12.76 16.21
C LYS A 2 1.83 12.78 15.92
N GLY A 3 1.41 13.37 14.81
CA GLY A 3 -0.02 13.48 14.45
C GLY A 3 -0.77 14.66 15.10
N PRO A 4 -0.42 15.92 14.80
CA PRO A 4 -1.08 17.10 15.38
C PRO A 4 -2.59 17.16 15.10
N SER A 5 -3.05 16.53 14.01
CA SER A 5 -4.44 16.47 13.58
C SER A 5 -5.37 15.78 14.58
N ILE A 6 -4.85 14.94 15.49
CA ILE A 6 -5.67 14.24 16.51
C ILE A 6 -6.30 15.22 17.50
N ILE A 7 -5.62 16.33 17.80
CA ILE A 7 -6.05 17.29 18.83
C ILE A 7 -7.41 17.92 18.46
N GLY A 8 -7.72 18.04 17.17
CA GLY A 8 -8.99 18.58 16.69
C GLY A 8 -10.12 17.55 16.53
N LEU A 9 -9.90 16.27 16.85
CA LEU A 9 -10.90 15.21 16.65
C LEU A 9 -11.74 15.00 17.92
N SER A 10 -13.07 14.90 17.76
CA SER A 10 -13.98 14.49 18.84
C SER A 10 -13.67 13.07 19.32
N PHE A 11 -13.56 12.87 20.64
CA PHE A 11 -13.35 11.55 21.19
C PHE A 11 -14.51 10.61 20.86
N ASP A 12 -15.75 10.95 21.24
CA ASP A 12 -16.92 10.09 21.05
C ASP A 12 -17.32 9.96 19.57
N GLY A 13 -17.22 11.03 18.79
CA GLY A 13 -17.64 11.04 17.40
C GLY A 13 -16.63 10.43 16.43
N ASN A 14 -15.34 10.39 16.80
CA ASN A 14 -14.26 10.12 15.85
C ASN A 14 -13.25 9.07 16.36
N ILE A 15 -12.68 9.28 17.55
CA ILE A 15 -11.59 8.43 18.07
C ILE A 15 -12.14 7.09 18.58
N LYS A 16 -13.10 7.12 19.52
CA LYS A 16 -13.67 5.92 20.17
C LYS A 16 -14.18 4.88 19.17
N PRO A 17 -14.99 5.22 18.14
CA PRO A 17 -15.47 4.23 17.18
C PRO A 17 -14.36 3.53 16.38
N LYS A 18 -13.21 4.20 16.16
CA LYS A 18 -12.08 3.59 15.45
C LYS A 18 -11.28 2.67 16.34
N LEU A 19 -11.11 3.05 17.61
CA LEU A 19 -10.52 2.17 18.61
C LEU A 19 -11.32 0.88 18.74
N GLU A 20 -12.65 0.95 18.81
CA GLU A 20 -13.50 -0.24 18.85
C GLU A 20 -13.31 -1.13 17.61
N VAL A 21 -13.27 -0.56 16.40
CA VAL A 21 -13.00 -1.34 15.17
C VAL A 21 -11.64 -2.04 15.24
N LEU A 22 -10.59 -1.35 15.68
CA LEU A 22 -9.27 -1.96 15.83
C LEU A 22 -9.26 -3.06 16.90
N LYS A 23 -9.94 -2.82 18.03
CA LYS A 23 -10.06 -3.79 19.11
C LYS A 23 -10.75 -5.06 18.64
N GLU A 24 -11.87 -4.92 17.96
CA GLU A 24 -12.66 -6.04 17.45
C GLU A 24 -11.95 -6.80 16.32
N CYS A 25 -11.31 -6.10 15.38
CA CYS A 25 -10.66 -6.74 14.25
C CYS A 25 -9.37 -7.47 14.63
N LEU A 26 -8.65 -6.99 15.65
CA LEU A 26 -7.30 -7.45 15.98
C LEU A 26 -7.23 -8.12 17.36
N SER A 27 -8.33 -8.19 18.10
CA SER A 27 -8.38 -8.68 19.49
C SER A 27 -7.27 -8.04 20.34
N LEU A 28 -7.20 -6.71 20.34
CA LEU A 28 -6.13 -5.97 21.01
C LEU A 28 -6.32 -5.96 22.53
N THR A 29 -5.23 -6.19 23.24
CA THR A 29 -5.11 -5.76 24.65
C THR A 29 -5.00 -4.23 24.72
N GLU A 30 -5.26 -3.65 25.90
CA GLU A 30 -5.10 -2.20 26.10
C GLU A 30 -3.66 -1.73 25.87
N VAL A 31 -2.68 -2.54 26.25
CA VAL A 31 -1.25 -2.24 26.04
C VAL A 31 -0.90 -2.19 24.56
N GLU A 32 -1.39 -3.15 23.77
CA GLU A 32 -1.17 -3.17 22.32
C GLU A 32 -1.89 -2.02 21.62
N MET A 33 -3.13 -1.73 22.05
CA MET A 33 -3.88 -0.58 21.55
C MET A 33 -3.15 0.73 21.81
N ARG A 34 -2.64 0.93 23.04
CA ARG A 34 -1.81 2.09 23.38
C ARG A 34 -0.57 2.15 22.49
N GLY A 35 0.11 1.01 22.28
CA GLY A 35 1.26 0.90 21.39
C GLY A 35 0.96 1.33 19.95
N ILE A 36 -0.20 0.93 19.41
CA ILE A 36 -0.64 1.36 18.06
C ILE A 36 -0.92 2.86 18.05
N VAL A 37 -1.67 3.39 19.01
CA VAL A 37 -2.03 4.83 19.03
C VAL A 37 -0.80 5.72 19.17
N LEU A 38 0.20 5.32 19.97
CA LEU A 38 1.42 6.11 20.18
C LEU A 38 2.40 6.05 19.00
N ASN A 39 2.56 4.87 18.39
CA ASN A 39 3.49 4.70 17.27
C ASN A 39 2.88 5.05 15.91
N ALA A 40 1.57 4.88 15.79
CA ALA A 40 0.79 5.08 14.60
C ALA A 40 -0.47 5.93 14.88
N PRO A 41 -0.29 7.16 15.41
CA PRO A 41 -1.41 8.09 15.71
C PRO A 41 -2.29 8.35 14.49
N TRP A 42 -1.68 8.25 13.32
CA TRP A 42 -2.34 8.41 12.05
C TRP A 42 -3.49 7.38 11.82
N VAL A 43 -3.44 6.17 12.40
CA VAL A 43 -4.50 5.14 12.29
C VAL A 43 -5.84 5.62 12.82
N ILE A 44 -5.84 6.47 13.86
CA ILE A 44 -7.07 7.03 14.42
C ILE A 44 -7.46 8.36 13.76
N SER A 45 -6.61 8.92 12.89
CA SER A 45 -6.88 10.15 12.14
C SER A 45 -7.49 9.92 10.74
N THR A 46 -7.42 8.70 10.19
CA THR A 46 -8.01 8.36 8.88
C THR A 46 -9.55 8.38 8.91
N SER A 47 -10.21 8.45 7.75
CA SER A 47 -11.67 8.44 7.66
C SER A 47 -12.25 7.15 8.29
N ARG A 48 -13.29 7.29 9.13
CA ARG A 48 -13.99 6.16 9.77
C ARG A 48 -14.55 5.17 8.72
N VAL A 49 -15.04 5.69 7.61
CA VAL A 49 -15.61 4.90 6.52
C VAL A 49 -14.48 4.08 5.87
N GLY A 50 -14.60 2.76 5.94
CA GLY A 50 -13.71 1.83 5.25
C GLY A 50 -12.55 1.25 6.07
N LEU A 51 -12.41 1.54 7.38
CA LEU A 51 -11.31 0.94 8.16
C LEU A 51 -11.44 -0.59 8.28
N ARG A 52 -12.61 -1.09 8.70
CA ARG A 52 -12.86 -2.54 8.84
C ARG A 52 -12.68 -3.31 7.52
N PRO A 53 -13.28 -2.88 6.38
CA PRO A 53 -13.04 -3.52 5.09
C PRO A 53 -11.56 -3.58 4.70
N LYS A 54 -10.79 -2.50 4.93
CA LYS A 54 -9.35 -2.47 4.62
C LYS A 54 -8.56 -3.46 5.47
N ILE A 55 -8.84 -3.53 6.78
CA ILE A 55 -8.16 -4.49 7.67
C ILE A 55 -8.46 -5.92 7.24
N LYS A 56 -9.73 -6.25 6.98
CA LYS A 56 -10.12 -7.57 6.48
C LYS A 56 -9.47 -7.90 5.14
N TRP A 57 -9.43 -6.94 4.22
CA TRP A 57 -8.78 -7.11 2.93
C TRP A 57 -7.27 -7.36 3.07
N LEU A 58 -6.55 -6.58 3.88
CA LEU A 58 -5.13 -6.79 4.15
C LEU A 58 -4.88 -8.17 4.75
N GLN A 59 -5.69 -8.56 5.74
CA GLN A 59 -5.55 -9.85 6.40
C GLN A 59 -5.79 -11.02 5.45
N GLY A 60 -6.91 -11.01 4.71
CA GLY A 60 -7.29 -12.10 3.83
C GLY A 60 -6.44 -12.19 2.56
N THR A 61 -6.09 -11.05 1.95
CA THR A 61 -5.37 -11.02 0.68
C THR A 61 -3.92 -11.50 0.84
N PHE A 62 -3.26 -11.07 1.92
CA PHE A 62 -1.85 -11.36 2.18
C PHE A 62 -1.64 -12.50 3.19
N GLY A 63 -2.71 -13.19 3.61
CA GLY A 63 -2.62 -14.32 4.56
C GLY A 63 -2.00 -13.93 5.91
N LEU A 64 -2.23 -12.69 6.36
CA LEU A 64 -1.54 -12.16 7.54
C LEU A 64 -2.14 -12.75 8.81
N ASP A 65 -1.30 -13.39 9.62
CA ASP A 65 -1.64 -13.63 11.00
C ASP A 65 -1.77 -12.31 11.77
N ARG A 66 -2.26 -12.39 13.01
CA ARG A 66 -2.46 -11.22 13.87
C ARG A 66 -1.18 -10.39 14.05
N LYS A 67 -0.03 -11.06 14.24
CA LYS A 67 1.25 -10.39 14.50
C LYS A 67 1.73 -9.63 13.28
N ASN A 68 1.68 -10.24 12.10
CA ASN A 68 2.09 -9.64 10.84
C ASN A 68 1.13 -8.53 10.42
N LEU A 69 -0.18 -8.69 10.65
CA LEU A 69 -1.15 -7.62 10.44
C LEU A 69 -0.85 -6.40 11.32
N LEU A 70 -0.53 -6.62 12.60
CA LEU A 70 -0.11 -5.54 13.49
C LEU A 70 1.16 -4.83 13.01
N ASP A 71 2.12 -5.57 12.50
CA ASP A 71 3.34 -4.99 11.93
C ASP A 71 3.04 -4.13 10.70
N VAL A 72 2.22 -4.63 9.76
CA VAL A 72 1.75 -3.89 8.59
C VAL A 72 1.02 -2.62 9.00
N LEU A 73 0.14 -2.68 10.01
CA LEU A 73 -0.58 -1.51 10.50
C LEU A 73 0.31 -0.50 11.21
N ARG A 74 1.48 -0.90 11.74
CA ARG A 74 2.42 0.05 12.36
C ARG A 74 3.35 0.69 11.32
N ASN A 75 3.86 -0.11 10.40
CA ASN A 75 4.95 0.28 9.50
C ASN A 75 4.46 0.71 8.12
N LYS A 76 3.32 0.17 7.65
CA LYS A 76 2.79 0.34 6.28
C LYS A 76 1.46 1.06 6.26
N GLY A 77 1.32 2.01 7.18
CA GLY A 77 0.10 2.73 7.45
C GLY A 77 -0.53 3.51 6.33
N ILE A 78 0.31 3.88 5.36
CA ILE A 78 -0.10 4.59 4.17
C ILE A 78 -1.22 3.86 3.40
N LEU A 79 -1.32 2.54 3.53
CA LEU A 79 -2.38 1.74 2.91
C LEU A 79 -3.77 2.04 3.51
N LEU A 80 -3.86 2.38 4.80
CA LEU A 80 -5.14 2.71 5.44
C LEU A 80 -5.70 4.09 5.01
N TYR A 81 -4.86 4.94 4.43
CA TYR A 81 -5.25 6.23 3.87
C TYR A 81 -5.85 6.12 2.47
N SER A 82 -5.50 5.09 1.71
CA SER A 82 -5.98 4.89 0.36
C SER A 82 -7.43 4.42 0.36
N ASN A 83 -8.18 4.75 -0.69
CA ASN A 83 -9.52 4.21 -0.88
C ASN A 83 -9.42 2.72 -1.28
N LEU A 84 -10.21 1.85 -0.64
CA LEU A 84 -10.14 0.41 -0.91
C LEU A 84 -10.55 0.11 -2.36
N ASP A 85 -11.75 0.53 -2.74
CA ASP A 85 -12.36 0.19 -4.03
C ASP A 85 -11.77 0.97 -5.20
N LYS A 86 -11.42 2.24 -4.97
CA LYS A 86 -10.92 3.13 -6.03
C LYS A 86 -9.40 3.12 -6.18
N THR A 87 -8.66 2.53 -5.25
CA THR A 87 -7.18 2.59 -5.27
C THR A 87 -6.55 1.25 -4.95
N LEU A 88 -6.78 0.69 -3.76
CA LEU A 88 -6.06 -0.52 -3.35
C LEU A 88 -6.41 -1.73 -4.21
N LEU A 89 -7.70 -1.99 -4.45
CA LEU A 89 -8.14 -3.15 -5.22
C LEU A 89 -7.66 -3.08 -6.69
N PRO A 90 -7.91 -2.00 -7.46
CA PRO A 90 -7.46 -1.93 -8.85
C PRO A 90 -5.94 -1.99 -8.97
N ASN A 91 -5.21 -1.37 -8.05
CA ASN A 91 -3.75 -1.39 -8.08
C ASN A 91 -3.19 -2.75 -7.67
N PHE A 92 -3.82 -3.44 -6.72
CA PHE A 92 -3.43 -4.79 -6.37
C PHE A 92 -3.57 -5.73 -7.57
N SER A 93 -4.72 -5.69 -8.27
CA SER A 93 -4.93 -6.46 -9.50
C SER A 93 -3.89 -6.13 -10.58
N PHE A 94 -3.63 -4.84 -10.80
CA PHE A 94 -2.58 -4.38 -11.73
C PHE A 94 -1.20 -4.96 -11.39
N TRP A 95 -0.79 -4.92 -10.12
CA TRP A 95 0.52 -5.43 -9.73
C TRP A 95 0.61 -6.96 -9.77
N MET A 96 -0.48 -7.67 -9.49
CA MET A 96 -0.53 -9.12 -9.68
C MET A 96 -0.35 -9.50 -11.15
N GLU A 97 -0.94 -8.73 -12.07
CA GLU A 97 -0.75 -8.91 -13.51
C GLU A 97 0.69 -8.60 -13.93
N CYS A 98 1.27 -7.48 -13.49
CA CYS A 98 2.67 -7.15 -13.80
C CYS A 98 3.69 -8.15 -13.23
N LEU A 99 3.30 -8.96 -12.25
CA LEU A 99 4.14 -9.96 -11.58
C LEU A 99 3.67 -11.39 -11.88
N SER A 100 2.96 -11.59 -13.00
CA SER A 100 2.37 -12.89 -13.39
C SER A 100 3.39 -14.03 -13.56
N ASP A 101 4.67 -13.69 -13.73
CA ASP A 101 5.76 -14.65 -13.85
C ASP A 101 6.17 -15.27 -12.48
N LEU A 102 5.67 -14.72 -11.38
CA LEU A 102 5.94 -15.19 -10.02
C LEU A 102 4.76 -16.00 -9.48
N SER A 103 4.99 -16.78 -8.42
CA SER A 103 3.87 -17.38 -7.69
C SER A 103 3.03 -16.31 -6.99
N ASP A 104 1.75 -16.60 -6.77
CA ASP A 104 0.83 -15.73 -6.04
C ASP A 104 1.38 -15.27 -4.68
N ALA A 105 2.08 -16.16 -3.97
CA ALA A 105 2.65 -15.87 -2.66
C ALA A 105 3.81 -14.86 -2.77
N GLU A 106 4.74 -15.07 -3.70
CA GLU A 106 5.88 -14.18 -3.93
C GLU A 106 5.42 -12.80 -4.40
N ALA A 107 4.47 -12.75 -5.35
CA ALA A 107 3.90 -11.49 -5.83
C ALA A 107 3.25 -10.70 -4.69
N LYS A 108 2.42 -11.36 -3.85
CA LYS A 108 1.80 -10.73 -2.68
C LYS A 108 2.82 -10.22 -1.68
N GLU A 109 3.86 -10.98 -1.37
CA GLU A 109 4.92 -10.55 -0.46
C GLU A 109 5.63 -9.29 -0.98
N ILE A 110 6.03 -9.32 -2.26
CA ILE A 110 6.69 -8.20 -2.93
C ILE A 110 5.79 -6.96 -2.93
N ILE A 111 4.51 -7.09 -3.30
CA ILE A 111 3.54 -5.98 -3.31
C ILE A 111 3.38 -5.39 -1.91
N LEU A 112 3.24 -6.24 -0.88
CA LEU A 112 3.08 -5.78 0.49
C LEU A 112 4.31 -4.99 0.96
N ASN A 113 5.50 -5.29 0.45
CA ASN A 113 6.73 -4.58 0.76
C ASN A 113 6.89 -3.24 0.01
N HIS A 114 5.98 -2.91 -0.92
CA HIS A 114 6.00 -1.68 -1.71
C HIS A 114 4.70 -0.84 -1.53
N PRO A 115 4.36 -0.42 -0.31
CA PRO A 115 3.07 0.21 -0.04
C PRO A 115 2.87 1.58 -0.72
N HIS A 116 3.96 2.25 -1.10
CA HIS A 116 3.90 3.52 -1.84
C HIS A 116 3.49 3.34 -3.31
N ASP A 117 3.87 2.22 -3.91
CA ASP A 117 3.50 1.88 -5.28
C ASP A 117 2.02 1.49 -5.34
N LEU A 118 1.53 0.77 -4.32
CA LEU A 118 0.12 0.38 -4.20
C LEU A 118 -0.84 1.57 -3.98
N LYS A 119 -0.35 2.71 -3.46
CA LYS A 119 -1.16 3.94 -3.27
C LYS A 119 -1.26 4.82 -4.53
N GLN A 120 -0.44 4.60 -5.56
CA GLN A 120 -0.44 5.49 -6.74
C GLN A 120 -1.83 5.56 -7.41
N SER A 121 -2.09 6.57 -8.22
CA SER A 121 -3.31 6.55 -9.04
C SER A 121 -3.22 5.43 -10.07
N ASN A 122 -4.31 4.67 -10.23
CA ASN A 122 -4.36 3.57 -11.19
C ASN A 122 -4.05 4.05 -12.62
N GLU A 123 -4.61 5.20 -13.02
CA GLU A 123 -4.31 5.84 -14.31
C GLU A 123 -2.81 6.09 -14.53
N LYS A 124 -2.09 6.53 -13.49
CA LYS A 124 -0.64 6.76 -13.57
C LYS A 124 0.13 5.46 -13.73
N LEU A 125 -0.29 4.39 -13.04
CA LEU A 125 0.31 3.07 -13.19
C LEU A 125 0.13 2.55 -14.62
N GLN A 126 -1.09 2.62 -15.15
CA GLN A 126 -1.40 2.20 -16.53
C GLN A 126 -0.57 2.96 -17.57
N LYS A 127 -0.49 4.29 -17.47
CA LYS A 127 0.35 5.12 -18.36
C LYS A 127 1.83 4.74 -18.31
N ARG A 128 2.32 4.30 -17.15
CA ARG A 128 3.72 3.90 -16.98
C ARG A 128 3.98 2.48 -17.49
N ALA A 129 3.05 1.55 -17.26
CA ALA A 129 3.10 0.22 -17.84
C ALA A 129 3.14 0.26 -19.38
N ALA A 130 2.26 1.07 -19.99
CA ALA A 130 2.27 1.28 -21.44
C ALA A 130 3.60 1.88 -21.94
N LEU A 131 4.24 2.75 -21.15
CA LEU A 131 5.56 3.30 -21.50
C LEU A 131 6.65 2.22 -21.46
N PHE A 132 6.59 1.31 -20.49
CA PHE A 132 7.53 0.18 -20.37
C PHE A 132 7.37 -0.77 -21.56
N GLU A 133 6.13 -1.14 -21.86
CA GLU A 133 5.78 -2.00 -23.01
C GLU A 133 6.26 -1.40 -24.33
N ALA A 134 6.01 -0.11 -24.57
CA ALA A 134 6.45 0.58 -25.78
C ALA A 134 7.99 0.60 -25.98
N HIS A 135 8.75 0.37 -24.91
CA HIS A 135 10.23 0.33 -24.94
C HIS A 135 10.79 -1.09 -24.79
N GLY A 136 9.93 -2.13 -24.83
CA GLY A 136 10.33 -3.52 -24.64
C GLY A 136 10.87 -3.83 -23.24
N VAL A 137 10.52 -3.02 -22.24
CA VAL A 137 10.95 -3.22 -20.85
C VAL A 137 9.86 -3.99 -20.08
N PRO A 138 10.19 -5.08 -19.37
CA PRO A 138 9.21 -5.82 -18.58
C PRO A 138 8.49 -4.94 -17.55
N GLN A 139 7.16 -5.02 -17.52
CA GLN A 139 6.33 -4.20 -16.62
C GLN A 139 6.56 -4.50 -15.13
N SER A 140 7.03 -5.72 -14.80
CA SER A 140 7.47 -6.10 -13.45
C SER A 140 8.51 -5.14 -12.88
N LEU A 141 9.36 -4.56 -13.73
CA LEU A 141 10.39 -3.59 -13.32
C LEU A 141 9.82 -2.22 -12.94
N LEU A 142 8.53 -1.95 -13.16
CA LEU A 142 7.89 -0.70 -12.73
C LEU A 142 7.80 -0.60 -11.20
N LEU A 143 7.78 -1.74 -10.50
CA LEU A 143 7.77 -1.78 -9.04
C LEU A 143 9.01 -1.06 -8.46
N GLY A 144 8.80 -0.31 -7.38
CA GLY A 144 9.80 0.57 -6.78
C GLY A 144 10.05 1.86 -7.57
N LYS A 145 9.45 2.01 -8.76
CA LYS A 145 9.64 3.17 -9.65
C LYS A 145 8.33 3.90 -9.93
N ALA A 146 7.19 3.42 -9.41
CA ALA A 146 5.90 4.07 -9.62
C ALA A 146 5.81 5.47 -8.96
N THR A 147 6.71 5.76 -8.03
CA THR A 147 6.84 7.07 -7.39
C THR A 147 7.82 8.03 -8.09
N TYR A 148 8.63 7.56 -9.05
CA TYR A 148 9.60 8.41 -9.76
C TYR A 148 8.92 9.61 -10.43
N SER A 149 9.65 10.72 -10.60
CA SER A 149 9.21 11.77 -11.53
C SER A 149 9.19 11.22 -12.96
N ASN A 150 8.41 11.85 -13.84
CA ASN A 150 8.30 11.40 -15.22
C ASN A 150 9.65 11.45 -15.94
N ASP A 151 10.45 12.50 -15.71
CA ASP A 151 11.79 12.63 -16.31
C ASP A 151 12.76 11.57 -15.81
N ARG A 152 12.74 11.30 -14.50
CA ARG A 152 13.58 10.25 -13.90
C ARG A 152 13.20 8.87 -14.46
N LEU A 153 11.91 8.60 -14.63
CA LEU A 153 11.43 7.33 -15.17
C LEU A 153 11.85 7.16 -16.64
N LYS A 154 11.64 8.19 -17.48
CA LYS A 154 12.07 8.16 -18.90
C LYS A 154 13.57 7.95 -19.04
N LYS A 155 14.39 8.67 -18.26
CA LYS A 155 15.85 8.46 -18.23
C LYS A 155 16.23 7.05 -17.81
N TRP A 156 15.51 6.47 -16.85
CA TRP A 156 15.76 5.09 -16.41
C TRP A 156 15.44 4.09 -17.52
N ILE A 157 14.26 4.19 -18.16
CA ILE A 157 13.85 3.32 -19.28
C ILE A 157 14.84 3.41 -20.44
N GLY A 158 15.24 4.63 -20.83
CA GLY A 158 16.16 4.83 -21.95
C GLY A 158 17.50 4.10 -21.77
N ARG A 159 17.99 3.98 -20.53
CA ARG A 159 19.21 3.20 -20.24
C ARG A 159 19.03 1.69 -20.39
N GLN A 160 17.84 1.17 -20.07
CA GLN A 160 17.54 -0.26 -20.19
C GLN A 160 17.39 -0.67 -21.66
N SER A 161 16.76 0.18 -22.48
CA SER A 161 16.64 -0.08 -23.92
C SER A 161 17.99 -0.06 -24.65
N THR A 162 18.95 0.78 -24.21
CA THR A 162 20.29 0.81 -24.80
C THR A 162 21.13 -0.40 -24.42
N GLU A 163 20.98 -0.93 -23.21
CA GLU A 163 21.73 -2.13 -22.76
C GLU A 163 21.25 -3.40 -23.47
N ASN A 164 19.93 -3.52 -23.73
CA ASN A 164 19.37 -4.67 -24.47
C ASN A 164 19.75 -4.68 -25.97
N ASN A 165 19.99 -3.52 -26.58
CA ASN A 165 20.40 -3.42 -27.99
C ASN A 165 21.90 -3.67 -28.25
N VAL A 166 22.75 -3.67 -27.22
CA VAL A 166 24.19 -3.94 -27.35
C VAL A 166 24.52 -5.42 -27.10
N ALA A 167 23.58 -6.18 -26.53
CA ALA A 167 23.71 -7.60 -26.24
C ALA A 167 23.08 -8.53 -27.32
N GLN A 168 22.57 -7.96 -28.42
CA GLN A 168 22.11 -8.67 -29.62
C GLN A 168 23.10 -8.45 -30.78
#